data_AF-M5G8T2-F1
#
_entry.id   AF-M5G8T2-F1
#
_cell.length_a   1.000
_cell.length_b   1.000
_cell.length_c   1.000
_cell.angle_alpha   90.00
_cell.angle_beta   90.00
_cell.angle_gamma   90.00
#
_symmetry.space_group_name_H-M   'P 1'
#
loop_
_entity.id
_entity.type
_entity.pdbx_description
1 polymer ?
#
loop_
_entity_poly.entity_id
_entity_poly.type
_entity_poly.pdbx_seq_one_letter_code
_entity_poly.pdbx_strand_id
1 'polypeptide(L)'
;MPLTQYPGGPVDKPVYATAERLGVAPEQVLLPWIKSKGAVILTTISKKEQLERYQAVANIDLTDEDIAHWSKFVGPTGVASLKVHPDKNPSPEAATLFHALTQAYNFLPDPTQRSALDASLAARRARAAQLAASSEKKCTMLEELECAERAAKRFKVDSLAEERKKREEEERI
;
A
#
# COMPACT_ATOMS: atom_id res chain seq x y z
N MET A 1 -26.01 -7.74 -17.74
CA MET A 1 -24.88 -8.56 -17.24
C MET A 1 -24.32 -7.80 -16.04
N PRO A 2 -23.42 -8.37 -15.22
CA PRO A 2 -22.70 -7.51 -14.27
C PRO A 2 -21.75 -6.58 -15.05
N LEU A 3 -21.71 -5.30 -14.65
CA LEU A 3 -20.85 -4.26 -15.25
C LEU A 3 -19.35 -4.63 -15.21
N THR A 4 -18.95 -5.32 -14.15
CA THR A 4 -17.57 -5.73 -13.88
C THR A 4 -17.54 -7.18 -13.41
N GLN A 5 -16.42 -7.88 -13.62
CA GLN A 5 -16.20 -9.22 -13.07
C GLN A 5 -16.09 -9.20 -11.54
N TYR A 6 -15.65 -8.06 -10.97
CA TYR A 6 -15.48 -7.84 -9.54
C TYR A 6 -16.33 -6.63 -9.11
N PRO A 7 -17.58 -6.85 -8.70
CA PRO A 7 -18.47 -5.77 -8.27
C PRO A 7 -18.06 -5.16 -6.93
N GLY A 8 -18.48 -3.92 -6.68
CA GLY A 8 -18.18 -3.16 -5.46
C GLY A 8 -17.05 -2.13 -5.62
N GLY A 9 -16.64 -1.84 -6.86
CA GLY A 9 -15.58 -0.88 -7.15
C GLY A 9 -16.02 0.58 -6.92
N PRO A 10 -15.07 1.52 -6.83
CA PRO A 10 -15.37 2.95 -6.69
C PRO A 10 -16.21 3.54 -7.84
N VAL A 11 -16.08 2.94 -9.03
CA VAL A 11 -16.79 3.34 -10.26
C VAL A 11 -18.22 2.78 -10.30
N ASP A 12 -18.52 1.71 -9.57
CA ASP A 12 -19.82 1.05 -9.67
C ASP A 12 -20.95 1.96 -9.16
N LYS A 13 -20.79 2.51 -7.94
CA LYS A 13 -21.81 3.39 -7.32
C LYS A 13 -22.27 4.54 -8.21
N PRO A 14 -21.36 5.39 -8.77
CA PRO A 14 -21.79 6.49 -9.62
C PRO A 14 -22.42 6.02 -10.93
N VAL A 15 -21.92 4.92 -11.52
CA VAL A 15 -22.47 4.38 -12.77
C VAL A 15 -23.90 3.87 -12.57
N TYR A 16 -24.16 3.12 -11.49
CA TYR A 16 -25.51 2.64 -11.18
C TYR A 16 -26.48 3.79 -10.87
N ALA A 17 -26.04 4.82 -10.14
CA ALA A 17 -26.87 5.98 -9.85
C ALA A 17 -27.28 6.75 -11.12
N THR A 18 -26.35 6.95 -12.06
CA THR A 18 -26.66 7.61 -13.34
C THR A 18 -27.48 6.70 -14.24
N ALA A 19 -27.26 5.38 -14.23
CA ALA A 19 -28.06 4.42 -14.97
C ALA A 19 -29.52 4.45 -14.53
N GLU A 20 -29.76 4.48 -13.22
CA GLU A 20 -31.10 4.59 -12.63
C GLU A 20 -31.78 5.90 -13.01
N ARG A 21 -31.06 7.03 -12.92
CA ARG A 21 -31.57 8.35 -13.30
C ARG A 21 -31.96 8.43 -14.78
N LEU A 22 -31.17 7.83 -15.66
CA LEU A 22 -31.39 7.85 -17.11
C LEU A 22 -32.30 6.71 -17.59
N GLY A 23 -32.65 5.76 -16.73
CA GLY A 23 -33.45 4.59 -17.09
C GLY A 23 -32.75 3.66 -18.10
N VAL A 24 -31.42 3.66 -18.13
CA VAL A 24 -30.60 2.88 -19.06
C VAL A 24 -29.87 1.76 -18.34
N ALA A 25 -29.36 0.79 -19.10
CA ALA A 25 -28.54 -0.26 -18.51
C ALA A 25 -27.19 0.31 -18.05
N PRO A 26 -26.63 -0.13 -16.90
CA PRO A 26 -25.36 0.37 -16.37
C PRO A 26 -24.19 0.29 -17.36
N GLU A 27 -24.20 -0.69 -18.27
CA GLU A 27 -23.16 -0.86 -19.28
C GLU A 27 -23.21 0.24 -20.36
N GLN A 28 -24.38 0.84 -20.59
CA GLN A 28 -24.60 1.90 -21.58
C GLN A 28 -24.11 3.27 -21.11
N VAL A 29 -23.87 3.42 -19.81
CA VAL A 29 -23.51 4.69 -19.16
C VAL A 29 -22.03 5.05 -19.39
N LEU A 30 -21.15 4.07 -19.49
CA LEU A 30 -19.70 4.29 -19.66
C LEU A 30 -19.29 4.73 -21.07
N LEU A 31 -20.03 4.30 -22.08
CA LEU A 31 -19.67 4.51 -23.48
C LEU A 31 -19.79 5.97 -23.92
N PRO A 32 -20.85 6.73 -23.60
CA PRO A 32 -20.90 8.13 -23.99
C PRO A 32 -19.92 9.00 -23.18
N TRP A 33 -19.44 8.54 -22.02
CA TRP A 33 -18.29 9.13 -21.34
C TRP A 33 -16.95 8.88 -22.07
N ILE A 34 -16.78 7.73 -22.70
CA ILE A 34 -15.63 7.48 -23.60
C ILE A 34 -15.73 8.37 -24.85
N LYS A 35 -16.93 8.52 -25.41
CA LYS A 35 -17.22 9.44 -26.53
C LYS A 35 -16.92 10.89 -26.16
N SER A 36 -17.26 11.35 -24.95
CA SER A 36 -16.98 12.73 -24.51
C SER A 36 -15.48 13.03 -24.38
N LYS A 37 -14.64 12.01 -24.24
CA LYS A 37 -13.17 12.13 -24.29
C LYS A 37 -12.60 12.14 -25.71
N GLY A 38 -13.44 12.05 -26.74
CA GLY A 38 -13.03 12.02 -28.14
C GLY A 38 -12.55 10.65 -28.64
N ALA A 39 -12.80 9.57 -27.89
CA ALA A 39 -12.44 8.22 -28.32
C ALA A 39 -13.52 7.60 -29.22
N VAL A 40 -13.09 6.90 -30.28
CA VAL A 40 -13.97 6.14 -31.18
C VAL A 40 -14.21 4.76 -30.57
N ILE A 41 -15.48 4.42 -30.37
CA ILE A 41 -15.88 3.16 -29.73
C ILE A 41 -16.06 2.10 -30.82
N LEU A 42 -15.30 1.01 -30.71
CA LEU A 42 -15.43 -0.17 -31.58
C LEU A 42 -15.80 -1.37 -30.69
N THR A 43 -16.91 -2.04 -31.01
CA THR A 43 -17.35 -3.22 -30.25
C THR A 43 -17.54 -4.42 -31.15
N THR A 44 -16.87 -5.52 -30.82
CA THR A 44 -17.02 -6.83 -31.46
C THR A 44 -18.00 -7.68 -30.65
N ILE A 45 -19.29 -7.59 -30.98
CA ILE A 45 -20.36 -8.31 -30.26
C ILE A 45 -21.16 -9.17 -31.23
N SER A 46 -21.38 -10.43 -30.87
CA SER A 46 -22.14 -11.41 -31.68
C SER A 46 -23.60 -11.57 -31.25
N LYS A 47 -24.01 -10.97 -30.12
CA LYS A 47 -25.39 -11.05 -29.58
C LYS A 47 -26.21 -9.84 -30.02
N LYS A 48 -27.33 -10.08 -30.70
CA LYS A 48 -28.23 -9.05 -31.25
C LYS A 48 -28.74 -8.07 -30.19
N GLU A 49 -29.22 -8.58 -29.06
CA GLU A 49 -29.74 -7.77 -27.95
C GLU A 49 -28.70 -6.79 -27.38
N GLN A 50 -27.42 -7.18 -27.41
CA GLN A 50 -26.33 -6.30 -26.99
C GLN A 50 -26.05 -5.25 -28.06
N LEU A 51 -26.00 -5.63 -29.33
CA LEU A 51 -25.81 -4.66 -30.41
C LEU A 51 -26.86 -3.54 -30.38
N GLU A 52 -28.13 -3.90 -30.16
CA GLU A 52 -29.24 -2.93 -30.05
C GLU A 52 -29.05 -1.97 -28.86
N ARG A 53 -28.60 -2.48 -27.71
CA ARG A 53 -28.27 -1.64 -26.54
C ARG A 53 -27.09 -0.71 -26.82
N TYR A 54 -26.04 -1.19 -27.48
CA TYR A 54 -24.88 -0.38 -27.83
C TYR A 54 -25.20 0.66 -28.92
N GLN A 55 -26.18 0.40 -29.78
CA GLN A 55 -26.64 1.38 -30.76
C GLN A 55 -27.42 2.52 -30.09
N ALA A 56 -28.24 2.21 -29.08
CA ALA A 56 -29.00 3.20 -28.32
C ALA A 56 -28.12 4.21 -27.53
N VAL A 57 -26.89 3.80 -27.20
CA VAL A 57 -25.89 4.63 -26.51
C VAL A 57 -25.53 5.89 -27.28
N ALA A 58 -25.61 5.87 -28.62
CA ALA A 58 -25.27 7.03 -29.44
C ALA A 58 -26.13 8.27 -29.12
N ASN A 59 -27.36 8.04 -28.62
CA ASN A 59 -28.35 9.05 -28.25
C ASN A 59 -28.38 9.38 -26.75
N ILE A 60 -27.46 8.84 -25.95
CA ILE A 60 -27.37 9.16 -24.52
C ILE A 60 -26.40 10.32 -24.35
N ASP A 61 -26.94 11.46 -23.92
CA ASP A 61 -26.14 12.63 -23.53
C ASP A 61 -25.94 12.64 -22.01
N LEU A 62 -24.67 12.64 -21.59
CA LEU A 62 -24.31 12.82 -20.19
C LEU A 62 -24.27 14.30 -19.84
N THR A 63 -24.56 14.63 -18.58
CA THR A 63 -24.30 15.98 -18.09
C THR A 63 -22.80 16.17 -17.83
N ASP A 64 -22.32 17.40 -17.98
CA ASP A 64 -20.93 17.74 -17.66
C ASP A 64 -20.58 17.46 -16.19
N GLU A 65 -21.57 17.52 -15.29
CA GLU A 65 -21.43 17.16 -13.89
C GLU A 65 -21.15 15.67 -13.70
N ASP A 66 -21.89 14.79 -14.40
CA ASP A 66 -21.63 13.34 -14.38
C ASP A 66 -20.21 13.06 -14.89
N ILE A 67 -19.81 13.71 -15.99
CA ILE A 67 -18.49 13.53 -16.61
C ILE A 67 -17.37 13.95 -15.64
N ALA A 68 -17.52 15.10 -15.00
CA ALA A 68 -16.57 15.63 -14.03
C ALA A 68 -16.51 14.76 -12.75
N HIS A 69 -17.66 14.28 -12.27
CA HIS A 69 -17.74 13.38 -11.15
C HIS A 69 -17.02 12.06 -11.43
N TRP A 70 -17.27 11.44 -12.58
CA TRP A 70 -16.66 10.16 -12.94
C TRP A 70 -15.18 10.25 -13.24
N SER A 71 -14.72 11.39 -13.76
CA SER A 71 -13.29 11.64 -13.97
C SER A 71 -12.46 11.62 -12.68
N LYS A 72 -13.09 11.71 -11.50
CA LYS A 72 -12.41 11.54 -10.21
C LYS A 72 -12.15 10.07 -9.87
N PHE A 73 -13.02 9.17 -10.32
CA PHE A 73 -12.93 7.73 -10.04
C PHE A 73 -12.16 7.00 -11.12
N VAL A 74 -12.36 7.39 -12.39
CA VAL A 74 -11.54 6.92 -13.49
C VAL A 74 -10.38 7.89 -13.61
N GLY A 75 -9.30 7.56 -12.87
CA GLY A 75 -8.14 8.44 -12.74
C GLY A 75 -7.58 8.91 -14.10
N PRO A 76 -6.81 10.01 -14.11
CA PRO A 76 -6.08 10.43 -15.30
C PRO A 76 -5.27 9.23 -15.80
N THR A 77 -5.20 9.06 -17.12
CA THR A 77 -4.43 8.02 -17.81
C THR A 77 -2.96 8.06 -17.38
N GLY A 78 -2.68 7.46 -16.24
CA GLY A 78 -1.48 7.68 -15.43
C GLY A 78 -1.41 6.61 -14.34
N VAL A 79 -1.75 5.38 -14.71
CA VAL A 79 -1.49 4.19 -13.89
C VAL A 79 -0.01 4.18 -13.52
N ALA A 80 0.33 3.72 -12.31
CA ALA A 80 1.73 3.58 -11.89
C ALA A 80 2.56 2.79 -12.91
N SER A 81 1.91 1.83 -13.58
CA SER A 81 2.44 1.07 -14.73
C SER A 81 2.87 1.96 -15.90
N LEU A 82 2.17 3.05 -16.21
CA LEU A 82 2.50 3.96 -17.31
C LEU A 82 3.80 4.73 -17.04
N LYS A 83 4.05 5.05 -15.76
CA LYS A 83 5.25 5.77 -15.31
C LYS A 83 6.51 4.91 -15.47
N VAL A 84 6.37 3.59 -15.37
CA VAL A 84 7.48 2.63 -15.51
C VAL A 84 7.40 1.81 -16.79
N HIS A 85 6.52 2.17 -17.72
CA HIS A 85 6.37 1.40 -18.95
C HIS A 85 7.61 1.55 -19.82
N PRO A 86 8.23 0.46 -20.33
CA PRO A 86 9.47 0.53 -21.08
C PRO A 86 9.37 1.39 -22.36
N ASP A 87 8.18 1.44 -22.99
CA ASP A 87 7.92 2.24 -24.19
C ASP A 87 7.72 3.75 -23.92
N LYS A 88 7.25 4.13 -22.72
CA LYS A 88 6.97 5.54 -22.39
C LYS A 88 8.01 6.16 -21.47
N ASN A 89 8.77 5.33 -20.77
CA ASN A 89 9.87 5.74 -19.91
C ASN A 89 11.10 4.86 -20.25
N PRO A 90 12.05 5.37 -21.03
CA PRO A 90 13.23 4.61 -21.47
C PRO A 90 14.31 4.45 -20.39
N SER A 91 14.01 4.71 -19.11
CA SER A 91 14.99 4.47 -18.04
C SER A 91 15.28 2.97 -17.88
N PRO A 92 16.54 2.57 -17.60
CA PRO A 92 16.90 1.17 -17.43
C PRO A 92 16.18 0.51 -16.22
N GLU A 93 15.81 1.31 -15.22
CA GLU A 93 15.06 0.84 -14.04
C GLU A 93 13.56 0.68 -14.31
N ALA A 94 12.99 1.37 -15.29
CA ALA A 94 11.56 1.28 -15.61
C ALA A 94 11.19 -0.15 -16.05
N ALA A 95 12.00 -0.77 -16.90
CA ALA A 95 11.76 -2.13 -17.38
C ALA A 95 11.77 -3.17 -16.22
N THR A 96 12.70 -3.04 -15.28
CA THR A 96 12.80 -3.95 -14.13
C THR A 96 11.63 -3.77 -13.17
N LEU A 97 11.25 -2.53 -12.88
CA LEU A 97 10.08 -2.20 -12.05
C LEU A 97 8.77 -2.66 -12.71
N PHE A 98 8.62 -2.49 -14.02
CA PHE A 98 7.44 -2.95 -14.77
C PHE A 98 7.31 -4.47 -14.73
N HIS A 99 8.43 -5.19 -14.91
CA HIS A 99 8.45 -6.64 -14.79
C HIS A 99 8.07 -7.10 -13.38
N ALA A 100 8.62 -6.46 -12.33
CA ALA A 100 8.27 -6.75 -10.94
C ALA A 100 6.79 -6.47 -10.63
N LEU A 101 6.23 -5.35 -11.12
CA LEU A 101 4.81 -5.04 -10.99
C LEU A 101 3.93 -6.07 -11.70
N THR A 102 4.33 -6.53 -12.88
CA THR A 102 3.60 -7.55 -13.64
C THR A 102 3.56 -8.88 -12.88
N GLN A 103 4.70 -9.30 -12.30
CA GLN A 103 4.75 -10.50 -11.45
C GLN A 103 3.84 -10.35 -10.22
N ALA A 104 3.89 -9.21 -9.54
CA ALA A 104 3.04 -8.94 -8.39
C ALA A 104 1.55 -8.94 -8.75
N TYR A 105 1.19 -8.34 -9.90
CA TYR A 105 -0.18 -8.31 -10.40
C TYR A 105 -0.71 -9.72 -10.73
N ASN A 106 0.13 -10.62 -11.24
CA ASN A 106 -0.30 -12.00 -11.50
C ASN A 106 -0.47 -12.81 -10.20
N PHE A 107 0.28 -12.46 -9.16
CA PHE A 107 0.34 -13.21 -7.89
C PHE A 107 -0.72 -12.77 -6.86
N LEU A 108 -0.89 -11.46 -6.67
CA LEU A 108 -1.77 -10.89 -5.63
C LEU A 108 -3.29 -11.15 -5.78
N PRO A 109 -3.85 -11.36 -6.99
CA PRO A 109 -5.27 -11.70 -7.14
C PRO A 109 -5.64 -13.08 -6.61
N ASP A 110 -4.70 -14.03 -6.57
CA ASP A 110 -4.95 -15.36 -6.03
C ASP A 110 -4.93 -15.31 -4.48
N PRO A 111 -6.06 -15.62 -3.81
CA PRO A 111 -6.16 -15.54 -2.36
C PRO A 111 -5.17 -16.48 -1.63
N THR A 112 -4.85 -17.62 -2.23
CA THR A 112 -3.93 -18.61 -1.64
C THR A 112 -2.51 -18.05 -1.61
N GLN A 113 -2.06 -17.54 -2.77
CA GLN A 113 -0.75 -16.92 -2.94
C GLN A 113 -0.58 -15.69 -2.04
N ARG A 114 -1.63 -14.85 -1.97
CA ARG A 114 -1.66 -13.68 -1.09
C ARG A 114 -1.51 -14.06 0.38
N SER A 115 -2.26 -15.05 0.86
CA SER A 115 -2.18 -15.49 2.26
C SER A 115 -0.81 -16.04 2.65
N ALA A 116 -0.15 -16.77 1.74
CA ALA A 116 1.20 -17.29 1.96
C ALA A 116 2.25 -16.17 2.06
N LEU A 117 2.13 -15.15 1.21
CA LEU A 117 2.98 -13.95 1.27
C LEU A 117 2.76 -13.19 2.58
N ASP A 118 1.50 -12.98 2.98
CA ASP A 118 1.14 -12.30 4.23
C ASP A 118 1.71 -13.05 5.45
N ALA A 119 1.64 -14.39 5.46
CA ALA A 119 2.24 -15.22 6.50
C ALA A 119 3.77 -15.09 6.54
N SER A 120 4.44 -15.07 5.38
CA SER A 120 5.89 -14.88 5.28
C SER A 120 6.34 -13.50 5.79
N LEU A 121 5.60 -12.45 5.44
CA LEU A 121 5.85 -11.09 5.91
C LEU A 121 5.61 -10.96 7.42
N ALA A 122 4.54 -11.57 7.94
CA ALA A 122 4.26 -11.60 9.37
C ALA A 122 5.38 -12.32 10.14
N ALA A 123 5.85 -13.47 9.64
CA ALA A 123 6.97 -14.20 10.25
C ALA A 123 8.26 -13.37 10.23
N ARG A 124 8.56 -12.67 9.13
CA ARG A 124 9.74 -11.79 9.03
C ARG A 124 9.65 -10.62 10.02
N ARG A 125 8.50 -9.96 10.11
CA ARG A 125 8.25 -8.88 11.08
C ARG A 125 8.35 -9.37 12.52
N ALA A 126 7.79 -10.53 12.83
CA ALA A 126 7.86 -11.15 14.15
C ALA A 126 9.30 -11.48 14.54
N ARG A 127 10.09 -12.07 13.64
CA ARG A 127 11.53 -12.32 13.87
C ARG A 127 12.29 -11.02 14.09
N ALA A 128 12.07 -10.00 13.27
CA ALA A 128 12.71 -8.69 13.43
C ALA A 128 12.36 -8.06 14.78
N ALA A 129 11.09 -8.12 15.20
CA ALA A 129 10.64 -7.63 16.51
C ALA A 129 11.26 -8.44 17.67
N GLN A 130 11.37 -9.76 17.54
CA GLN A 130 12.01 -10.61 18.53
C GLN A 130 13.51 -10.30 18.68
N LEU A 131 14.22 -10.08 17.57
CA LEU A 131 15.62 -9.66 17.60
C LEU A 131 15.76 -8.29 18.27
N ALA A 132 14.93 -7.31 17.89
CA ALA A 132 14.94 -5.98 18.48
C ALA A 132 14.69 -6.01 20.00
N ALA A 133 13.67 -6.75 20.45
CA ALA A 133 13.38 -6.93 21.87
C ALA A 133 14.51 -7.66 22.61
N SER A 134 15.15 -8.63 21.96
CA SER A 134 16.30 -9.33 22.55
C SER A 134 17.56 -8.45 22.60
N SER A 135 17.77 -7.55 21.64
CA SER A 135 18.87 -6.57 21.68
C SER A 135 18.66 -5.50 22.75
N GLU A 136 17.43 -5.04 22.95
CA GLU A 136 17.08 -4.09 24.02
C GLU A 136 17.32 -4.70 25.41
N LYS A 137 16.90 -5.96 25.61
CA LYS A 137 17.20 -6.72 26.84
C LYS A 137 18.70 -6.89 27.10
N LYS A 138 19.49 -7.07 26.04
CA LYS A 138 20.96 -7.16 26.17
C LYS A 138 21.58 -5.81 26.55
N CYS A 139 21.12 -4.71 25.95
CA CYS A 139 21.58 -3.36 26.28
C CYS A 139 21.28 -3.02 27.75
N THR A 140 20.04 -3.23 28.18
CA THR A 140 19.62 -2.99 29.57
C THR A 140 20.41 -3.81 30.58
N MET A 141 20.61 -5.12 30.35
CA MET A 141 21.45 -5.94 31.23
C MET A 141 22.90 -5.46 31.31
N LEU A 142 23.48 -4.99 30.19
CA LEU A 142 24.84 -4.45 30.18
C LEU A 142 24.93 -3.15 30.98
N GLU A 143 23.96 -2.25 30.82
CA GLU A 143 23.90 -0.99 31.57
C GLU A 143 23.73 -1.23 33.08
N GLU A 144 22.90 -2.19 33.47
CA GLU A 144 22.73 -2.60 34.88
C GLU A 144 24.03 -3.15 35.48
N LEU A 145 24.73 -4.02 34.74
CA LEU A 145 26.02 -4.56 35.15
C LEU A 145 27.09 -3.47 35.29
N GLU A 146 27.21 -2.57 34.31
CA GLU A 146 28.16 -1.45 34.38
C GLU A 146 27.88 -0.53 35.58
N CYS A 147 26.60 -0.23 35.85
CA CYS A 147 26.22 0.57 37.01
C CYS A 147 26.59 -0.12 38.33
N ALA A 148 26.34 -1.43 38.44
CA ALA A 148 26.68 -2.22 39.62
C ALA A 148 28.20 -2.29 39.85
N GLU A 149 28.99 -2.49 38.78
CA GLU A 149 30.45 -2.49 38.86
C GLU A 149 31.00 -1.13 39.29
N ARG A 150 30.46 -0.03 38.74
CA ARG A 150 30.81 1.33 39.15
C ARG A 150 30.47 1.59 40.62
N ALA A 151 29.29 1.15 41.08
CA ALA A 151 28.87 1.31 42.48
C ALA A 151 29.79 0.52 43.43
N ALA A 152 30.10 -0.74 43.10
CA ALA A 152 31.02 -1.56 43.90
C ALA A 152 32.44 -0.98 43.93
N LYS A 153 32.91 -0.41 42.81
CA LYS A 153 34.22 0.28 42.76
C LYS A 153 34.23 1.54 43.60
N ARG A 154 33.16 2.37 43.55
CA ARG A 154 33.00 3.55 44.40
C ARG A 154 33.02 3.17 45.88
N PHE A 155 32.23 2.18 46.27
CA PHE A 155 32.18 1.70 47.66
C PHE A 155 33.57 1.27 48.18
N LYS A 156 34.36 0.54 47.39
CA LYS A 156 35.73 0.16 47.76
C LYS A 156 36.67 1.36 47.89
N VAL A 157 36.55 2.34 46.99
CA VAL A 157 37.39 3.55 47.05
C VAL A 157 37.02 4.38 48.28
N ASP A 158 35.73 4.57 48.53
CA ASP A 158 35.22 5.32 49.68
C ASP A 158 35.60 4.63 50.99
N SER A 159 35.48 3.30 51.10
CA SER A 159 35.90 2.55 52.29
C SER A 159 37.39 2.69 52.56
N LEU A 160 38.24 2.57 51.54
CA LEU A 160 39.68 2.77 51.65
C LEU A 160 40.05 4.22 52.00
N ALA A 161 39.30 5.19 51.48
CA ALA A 161 39.52 6.60 51.80
C ALA A 161 39.15 6.92 53.26
N GLU A 162 38.05 6.36 53.76
CA GLU A 162 37.65 6.50 55.17
C GLU A 162 38.63 5.79 56.11
N GLU A 163 39.14 4.61 55.75
CA GLU A 163 40.22 3.94 56.51
C GLU A 163 41.51 4.77 56.53
N ARG A 164 41.88 5.40 55.41
CA ARG A 164 43.04 6.30 55.34
C ARG A 164 42.86 7.52 56.24
N LYS A 165 41.71 8.20 56.16
CA LYS A 165 41.41 9.35 57.02
C LYS A 165 41.48 9.00 58.50
N LYS A 166 40.89 7.86 58.90
CA LYS A 166 40.98 7.39 60.29
C LYS A 166 42.41 7.16 60.73
N ARG A 167 43.23 6.51 59.88
CA ARG A 167 44.65 6.28 60.19
C ARG A 167 45.43 7.60 60.34
N GLU A 168 45.18 8.57 59.46
CA GLU A 168 45.79 9.91 59.52
C GLU A 168 45.34 10.71 60.77
N GLU A 169 44.10 10.50 61.22
CA GLU A 169 43.55 11.16 62.41
C GLU A 169 44.07 10.50 63.71
N GLU A 170 44.23 9.18 63.73
CA GLU A 170 44.88 8.43 64.82
C GLU A 170 46.37 8.80 64.97
N GLU A 171 47.10 8.99 63.86
CA GLU A 171 48.51 9.41 63.87
C GLU A 171 48.71 10.88 64.32
N ARG A 172 47.64 11.68 64.38
CA ARG A 172 47.67 13.09 64.81
C ARG A 172 47.46 13.31 66.31
N ILE A 173 47.12 12.27 67.07
CA ILE A 173 46.86 12.29 68.53
C ILE A 173 48.11 11.84 69.29
#